data_AF-A0A2Z6QQN7-F1
#
_entry.id   AF-A0A2Z6QQN7-F1
#
_cell.length_a   1.000
_cell.length_b   1.000
_cell.length_c   1.000
_cell.angle_alpha   90.00
_cell.angle_beta   90.00
_cell.angle_gamma   90.00
#
_symmetry.space_group_name_H-M   'P 1'
#
loop_
_entity.id
_entity.type
_entity.pdbx_description
1 polymer ?
#
loop_
_entity_poly.entity_id
_entity_poly.type
_entity_poly.pdbx_seq_one_letter_code
_entity_poly.pdbx_strand_id
1 'polypeptide(L)'
;MKSDIVQSTFNSTLCQNWDKESIMTQLLDYYAEQGDVQMCVTLILILGDKIKISQERVEQWLFSYIELLHRFQLWCAATHIISTCRISTVEMMNQQSTTIYTTCNNCFRPMQNFRNGYWICEKCRKMLNSCSICHNTVKGLYTWCQGCSHGGHLAHMKEWFLVNNECPTGCGHNCSIAIE
;
A
#
# COMPACT_ATOMS: atom_id res chain seq x y z
N MET A 1 -13.92 -42.08 -41.10
CA MET A 1 -12.52 -42.36 -41.48
C MET A 1 -11.89 -41.33 -42.45
N LYS A 2 -12.48 -40.15 -42.69
CA LYS A 2 -11.82 -39.05 -43.45
C LYS A 2 -11.75 -37.71 -42.69
N SER A 3 -12.31 -37.63 -41.49
CA SER A 3 -12.36 -36.41 -40.65
C SER A 3 -11.09 -36.19 -39.83
N ASP A 4 -10.50 -37.27 -39.31
CA ASP A 4 -9.51 -37.16 -38.23
C ASP A 4 -8.09 -36.86 -38.74
N ILE A 5 -7.82 -37.20 -40.01
CA ILE A 5 -6.55 -36.98 -40.69
C ILE A 5 -6.41 -35.51 -41.12
N VAL A 6 -7.51 -34.84 -41.47
CA VAL A 6 -7.49 -33.42 -41.85
C VAL A 6 -7.23 -32.53 -40.62
N GLN A 7 -7.82 -32.89 -39.46
CA GLN A 7 -7.60 -32.16 -38.20
C GLN A 7 -6.15 -32.25 -37.69
N SER A 8 -5.51 -33.43 -37.81
CA SER A 8 -4.12 -33.62 -37.35
C SER A 8 -3.10 -32.89 -38.21
N THR A 9 -3.39 -32.75 -39.51
CA THR A 9 -2.48 -32.14 -40.50
C THR A 9 -2.55 -30.61 -40.47
N PHE A 10 -3.71 -30.04 -40.11
CA PHE A 10 -3.91 -28.60 -39.96
C PHE A 10 -3.21 -28.04 -38.71
N ASN A 11 -3.22 -28.79 -37.60
CA ASN A 11 -2.53 -28.40 -36.36
C ASN A 11 -1.00 -28.56 -36.45
N SER A 12 -0.49 -29.46 -37.31
CA SER A 12 0.95 -29.73 -37.41
C SER A 12 1.70 -28.72 -38.29
N THR A 13 1.04 -28.03 -39.22
CA THR A 13 1.70 -27.11 -40.18
C THR A 13 1.70 -25.64 -39.76
N LEU A 14 0.74 -25.17 -38.96
CA LEU A 14 0.67 -23.75 -38.52
C LEU A 14 1.56 -23.42 -37.32
N CYS A 15 1.93 -24.41 -36.50
CA CYS A 15 2.66 -24.19 -35.24
C CYS A 15 4.16 -24.48 -35.29
N GLN A 16 4.72 -24.98 -36.40
CA GLN A 16 6.09 -25.51 -36.38
C GLN A 16 7.20 -24.44 -36.37
N ASN A 17 6.92 -23.17 -36.68
CA ASN A 17 7.94 -22.11 -36.76
C ASN A 17 7.49 -20.76 -36.16
N TRP A 18 6.60 -20.76 -35.16
CA TRP A 18 6.23 -19.51 -34.50
C TRP A 18 7.33 -19.09 -33.51
N ASP A 19 8.18 -18.15 -33.90
CA ASP A 19 9.14 -17.51 -32.99
C ASP A 19 8.42 -16.51 -32.06
N LYS A 20 7.88 -17.06 -30.98
CA LYS A 20 7.09 -16.31 -30.00
C LYS A 20 7.92 -15.25 -29.28
N GLU A 21 9.22 -15.48 -29.10
CA GLU A 21 10.07 -14.57 -28.35
C GLU A 21 10.39 -13.33 -29.19
N SER A 22 10.72 -13.52 -30.47
CA SER A 22 10.98 -12.41 -31.39
C SER A 22 9.76 -11.52 -31.59
N ILE A 23 8.58 -12.11 -31.83
CA ILE A 23 7.35 -11.33 -32.04
C ILE A 23 6.96 -10.57 -30.77
N MET A 24 7.05 -11.19 -29.60
CA MET A 24 6.72 -10.51 -28.34
C MET A 24 7.71 -9.40 -28.01
N THR A 25 9.01 -9.60 -28.29
CA THR A 25 10.03 -8.57 -28.10
C THR A 25 9.75 -7.37 -29.01
N GLN A 26 9.46 -7.61 -30.31
CA GLN A 26 9.10 -6.56 -31.26
C GLN A 26 7.82 -5.80 -30.83
N LEU A 27 6.81 -6.52 -30.33
CA LEU A 27 5.57 -5.91 -29.86
C LEU A 27 5.80 -5.02 -28.62
N LEU A 28 6.62 -5.47 -27.68
CA LEU A 28 6.98 -4.69 -26.48
C LEU A 28 7.84 -3.48 -26.84
N ASP A 29 8.79 -3.63 -27.77
CA ASP A 29 9.61 -2.52 -28.26
C ASP A 29 8.72 -1.48 -28.97
N TYR A 30 7.78 -1.92 -29.81
CA TYR A 30 6.81 -1.03 -30.46
C TYR A 30 6.00 -0.19 -29.46
N TYR A 31 5.38 -0.81 -28.45
CA TYR A 31 4.60 -0.06 -27.45
C TYR A 31 5.48 0.84 -26.58
N ALA A 32 6.70 0.39 -26.25
CA ALA A 32 7.64 1.20 -25.49
C ALA A 32 8.08 2.46 -26.26
N GLU A 33 8.33 2.36 -27.57
CA GLU A 33 8.67 3.49 -28.43
C GLU A 33 7.52 4.50 -28.58
N GLN A 34 6.27 4.04 -28.53
CA GLN A 34 5.10 4.91 -28.49
C GLN A 34 4.84 5.53 -27.10
N GLY A 35 5.56 5.09 -26.07
CA GLY A 35 5.32 5.50 -24.68
C GLY A 35 4.10 4.85 -24.02
N ASP A 36 3.51 3.82 -24.64
CA ASP A 36 2.37 3.07 -24.09
C ASP A 36 2.84 2.03 -23.06
N VAL A 37 3.25 2.53 -21.90
CA VAL A 37 3.72 1.70 -20.78
C VAL A 37 2.61 0.82 -20.21
N GLN A 38 1.34 1.20 -20.36
CA GLN A 38 0.19 0.41 -19.93
C GLN A 38 0.12 -0.89 -20.72
N MET A 39 0.26 -0.83 -22.05
CA MET A 39 0.27 -2.04 -22.88
C MET A 39 1.47 -2.92 -22.60
N CYS A 40 2.66 -2.35 -22.41
CA CYS A 40 3.85 -3.11 -21.98
C CYS A 40 3.60 -3.88 -20.68
N VAL A 41 3.10 -3.21 -19.64
CA VAL A 41 2.82 -3.86 -18.35
C VAL A 41 1.71 -4.90 -18.47
N THR A 42 0.65 -4.62 -19.24
CA THR A 42 -0.46 -5.56 -19.45
C THR A 42 0.03 -6.86 -20.10
N LEU A 43 0.86 -6.76 -21.14
CA LEU A 43 1.46 -7.91 -21.80
C LEU A 43 2.35 -8.70 -20.83
N ILE A 44 3.13 -8.01 -19.99
CA ILE A 44 3.98 -8.67 -18.99
C ILE A 44 3.14 -9.38 -17.92
N LEU A 45 2.07 -8.78 -17.43
CA LEU A 45 1.22 -9.40 -16.41
C LEU A 45 0.50 -10.66 -16.92
N ILE A 46 0.10 -10.69 -18.20
CA ILE A 46 -0.62 -11.82 -18.79
C ILE A 46 0.34 -12.90 -19.31
N LEU A 47 1.44 -12.49 -19.96
CA LEU A 47 2.33 -13.39 -20.70
C LEU A 47 3.71 -13.58 -20.05
N GLY A 48 3.96 -12.99 -18.87
CA GLY A 48 5.28 -12.98 -18.22
C GLY A 48 5.88 -14.37 -17.99
N ASP A 49 5.06 -15.39 -17.72
CA ASP A 49 5.54 -16.77 -17.55
C ASP A 49 5.98 -17.45 -18.87
N LYS A 50 5.70 -16.82 -20.02
CA LYS A 50 5.93 -17.38 -21.37
C LYS A 50 7.02 -16.65 -22.16
N ILE A 51 7.46 -15.48 -21.70
CA ILE A 51 8.41 -14.59 -22.38
C ILE A 51 9.57 -14.29 -21.44
N LYS A 52 10.80 -14.33 -21.96
CA LYS A 52 11.99 -13.91 -21.22
C LYS A 52 12.27 -12.44 -21.50
N ILE A 53 12.08 -11.59 -20.50
CA ILE A 53 12.37 -10.15 -20.57
C ILE A 53 13.33 -9.82 -19.42
N SER A 54 14.24 -8.85 -19.64
CA SER A 54 15.10 -8.38 -18.56
C SER A 54 14.26 -7.75 -17.44
N GLN A 55 14.56 -8.13 -16.19
CA GLN A 55 13.84 -7.63 -15.02
C GLN A 55 13.88 -6.10 -14.92
N GLU A 56 15.00 -5.48 -15.31
CA GLU A 56 15.18 -4.03 -15.31
C GLU A 56 14.17 -3.30 -16.22
N ARG A 57 13.89 -3.83 -17.43
CA ARG A 57 12.91 -3.22 -18.34
C ARG A 57 11.50 -3.33 -17.78
N VAL A 58 11.17 -4.50 -17.23
CA VAL A 58 9.87 -4.72 -16.57
C VAL A 58 9.68 -3.75 -15.42
N GLU A 59 10.70 -3.59 -14.59
CA GLU A 59 10.69 -2.69 -13.44
C GLU A 59 10.49 -1.24 -13.86
N GLN A 60 11.22 -0.75 -14.88
CA GLN A 60 11.06 0.59 -15.42
C GLN A 60 9.65 0.86 -15.94
N TRP A 61 9.06 -0.07 -16.70
CA TRP A 61 7.70 0.07 -17.22
C TRP A 61 6.64 0.02 -16.12
N LEU A 62 6.82 -0.85 -15.12
CA LEU A 62 5.93 -0.91 -13.97
C LEU A 62 5.95 0.39 -13.18
N PHE A 63 7.12 0.92 -12.85
CA PHE A 63 7.22 2.21 -12.16
C PHE A 63 6.57 3.34 -12.96
N SER A 64 6.84 3.42 -14.26
CA SER A 64 6.24 4.44 -15.13
C SER A 64 4.72 4.35 -15.17
N TYR A 65 4.16 3.13 -15.22
CA TYR A 65 2.73 2.93 -15.22
C TYR A 65 2.08 3.23 -13.85
N ILE A 66 2.72 2.80 -12.75
CA ILE A 66 2.26 3.10 -11.38
C ILE A 66 2.26 4.62 -11.15
N GLU A 67 3.30 5.34 -11.59
CA GLU A 67 3.34 6.80 -11.52
C GLU A 67 2.18 7.44 -12.28
N LEU A 68 1.86 6.94 -13.48
CA LEU A 68 0.74 7.43 -14.26
C LEU A 68 -0.59 7.23 -13.52
N LEU A 69 -0.81 6.06 -12.95
CA LEU A 69 -2.02 5.76 -12.16
C LEU A 69 -2.13 6.64 -10.91
N HIS A 70 -1.01 6.89 -10.23
CA HIS A 70 -0.97 7.84 -9.11
C HIS A 70 -1.32 9.27 -9.54
N ARG A 71 -0.81 9.74 -10.69
CA ARG A 71 -1.18 11.07 -11.23
C ARG A 71 -2.66 11.17 -11.58
N PHE A 72 -3.27 10.08 -12.04
CA PHE A 72 -4.71 10.00 -12.27
C PHE A 72 -5.53 9.69 -11.02
N GLN A 73 -4.91 9.62 -9.85
CA GLN A 73 -5.56 9.31 -8.57
C GLN A 73 -6.27 7.93 -8.54
N LEU A 74 -5.81 6.99 -9.38
CA LEU A 74 -6.33 5.63 -9.46
C LEU A 74 -5.61 4.70 -8.47
N TRP A 75 -5.68 5.04 -7.18
CA TRP A 75 -4.92 4.38 -6.11
C TRP A 75 -5.19 2.88 -6.03
N CYS A 76 -6.46 2.47 -6.08
CA CYS A 76 -6.83 1.05 -5.99
C CYS A 76 -6.25 0.22 -7.14
N ALA A 77 -6.24 0.78 -8.36
CA ALA A 77 -5.66 0.11 -9.52
C ALA A 77 -4.14 -0.01 -9.37
N ALA A 78 -3.46 1.06 -8.95
CA ALA A 78 -2.04 1.04 -8.67
C ALA A 78 -1.67 0.00 -7.60
N THR A 79 -2.39 -0.02 -6.47
CA THR A 79 -2.18 -1.02 -5.41
C THR A 79 -2.40 -2.44 -5.91
N HIS A 80 -3.42 -2.69 -6.74
CA HIS A 80 -3.67 -4.01 -7.32
C HIS A 80 -2.49 -4.48 -8.17
N ILE A 81 -1.94 -3.61 -9.03
CA ILE A 81 -0.76 -3.92 -9.84
C ILE A 81 0.44 -4.21 -8.94
N ILE A 82 0.72 -3.33 -7.97
CA ILE A 82 1.84 -3.51 -7.03
C ILE A 82 1.73 -4.86 -6.31
N SER A 83 0.53 -5.24 -5.86
CA SER A 83 0.30 -6.50 -5.14
C SER A 83 0.39 -7.77 -6.00
N THR A 84 0.19 -7.63 -7.31
CA THR A 84 0.20 -8.77 -8.25
C THR A 84 1.60 -9.03 -8.80
N CYS A 85 2.44 -8.01 -8.84
CA CYS A 85 3.80 -8.11 -9.34
C CYS A 85 4.70 -8.90 -8.38
N ARG A 86 5.58 -9.76 -8.93
CA ARG A 86 6.56 -10.55 -8.16
C ARG A 86 7.93 -9.85 -8.01
N ILE A 87 8.01 -8.57 -8.35
CA ILE A 87 9.25 -7.80 -8.27
C ILE A 87 9.33 -7.14 -6.90
N SER A 88 10.35 -7.50 -6.13
CA SER A 88 10.52 -7.05 -4.75
C SER A 88 10.57 -5.53 -4.60
N THR A 89 11.23 -4.82 -5.53
CA THR A 89 11.33 -3.35 -5.49
C THR A 89 9.98 -2.67 -5.66
N VAL A 90 9.11 -3.22 -6.51
CA VAL A 90 7.73 -2.74 -6.71
C VAL A 90 6.85 -3.12 -5.52
N GLU A 91 6.93 -4.36 -5.03
CA GLU A 91 6.14 -4.82 -3.88
C GLU A 91 6.43 -3.99 -2.61
N MET A 92 7.69 -3.61 -2.40
CA MET A 92 8.11 -2.76 -1.28
C MET A 92 7.45 -1.38 -1.28
N MET A 93 6.94 -0.88 -2.41
CA MET A 93 6.24 0.41 -2.48
C MET A 93 5.02 0.46 -1.56
N ASN A 94 4.29 -0.66 -1.40
CA ASN A 94 3.15 -0.74 -0.48
C ASN A 94 3.55 -0.89 0.99
N GLN A 95 4.83 -1.14 1.28
CA GLN A 95 5.34 -1.40 2.63
C GLN A 95 6.08 -0.20 3.23
N GLN A 96 6.34 0.83 2.43
CA GLN A 96 7.03 2.03 2.88
C GLN A 96 6.06 2.98 3.57
N SER A 97 6.52 3.62 4.66
CA SER A 97 5.78 4.67 5.38
C SER A 97 4.40 4.27 5.90
N THR A 98 4.10 2.98 6.03
CA THR A 98 2.81 2.46 6.54
C THR A 98 2.81 2.22 8.05
N THR A 99 3.97 2.32 8.71
CA THR A 99 4.10 2.05 10.14
C THR A 99 3.88 3.32 10.97
N ILE A 100 2.83 3.31 11.80
CA ILE A 100 2.57 4.34 12.81
C ILE A 100 3.06 3.83 14.16
N TYR A 101 4.06 4.48 14.73
CA TYR A 101 4.53 4.17 16.09
C TYR A 101 3.60 4.79 17.13
N THR A 102 2.93 3.94 17.92
CA THR A 102 2.16 4.39 19.08
C THR A 102 3.07 4.58 20.30
N THR A 103 2.95 5.71 20.97
CA THR A 103 3.72 6.09 22.16
C THR A 103 2.83 6.11 23.41
N CYS A 104 3.44 5.91 24.58
CA CYS A 104 2.74 6.07 25.87
C CYS A 104 2.40 7.54 26.13
N ASN A 105 1.14 7.84 26.43
CA ASN A 105 0.65 9.19 26.75
C ASN A 105 1.25 9.82 28.03
N ASN A 106 1.98 9.06 28.85
CA ASN A 106 2.61 9.56 30.08
C ASN A 106 4.14 9.66 29.98
N CYS A 107 4.82 8.75 29.28
CA CYS A 107 6.30 8.78 29.18
C CYS A 107 6.84 9.00 27.76
N PHE A 108 5.96 9.12 26.76
CA PHE A 108 6.28 9.39 25.35
C PHE A 108 7.19 8.36 24.68
N ARG A 109 7.45 7.22 25.35
CA ARG A 109 8.24 6.15 24.77
C ARG A 109 7.40 5.32 23.81
N PRO A 110 7.96 4.89 22.67
CA PRO A 110 7.31 3.95 21.78
C PRO A 110 6.90 2.69 22.53
N MET A 111 5.70 2.21 22.27
CA MET A 111 5.20 0.95 22.80
C MET A 111 5.84 -0.19 22.01
N GLN A 112 6.96 -0.71 22.50
CA GLN A 112 7.69 -1.83 21.93
C GLN A 112 7.44 -3.09 22.77
N ASN A 113 7.27 -4.25 22.10
CA ASN A 113 7.05 -5.58 22.68
C ASN A 113 5.70 -5.79 23.40
N PHE A 114 4.76 -6.43 22.71
CA PHE A 114 3.35 -6.57 23.09
C PHE A 114 3.03 -7.79 23.98
N ARG A 115 3.98 -8.30 24.77
CA ARG A 115 3.74 -9.56 25.52
C ARG A 115 2.52 -9.47 26.45
N ASN A 116 2.21 -8.28 26.96
CA ASN A 116 1.08 -8.00 27.85
C ASN A 116 -0.04 -7.16 27.20
N GLY A 117 -0.07 -7.08 25.87
CA GLY A 117 -1.09 -6.33 25.10
C GLY A 117 -0.90 -4.81 25.07
N TYR A 118 -1.80 -4.12 24.35
CA TYR A 118 -1.74 -2.68 24.07
C TYR A 118 -2.35 -1.79 25.17
N TRP A 119 -2.63 -2.35 26.36
CA TRP A 119 -3.46 -1.70 27.38
C TRP A 119 -2.66 -1.10 28.52
N ILE A 120 -1.42 -1.52 28.73
CA ILE A 120 -0.59 -1.10 29.86
C ILE A 120 0.81 -0.74 29.35
N CYS A 121 1.33 0.40 29.78
CA CYS A 121 2.73 0.74 29.57
C CYS A 121 3.60 -0.02 30.58
N GLU A 122 4.53 -0.86 30.11
CA GLU A 122 5.43 -1.62 30.99
C GLU A 122 6.28 -0.72 31.91
N LYS A 123 6.71 0.45 31.38
CA LYS A 123 7.53 1.40 32.14
C LYS A 123 6.71 2.17 33.18
N CYS A 124 5.55 2.69 32.79
CA CYS A 124 4.72 3.51 33.69
C CYS A 124 3.84 2.67 34.61
N ARG A 125 3.60 1.40 34.27
CA ARG A 125 2.59 0.52 34.90
C ARG A 125 1.21 1.17 34.98
N LYS A 126 0.90 2.05 34.03
CA LYS A 126 -0.38 2.75 33.89
C LYS A 126 -1.14 2.23 32.69
N MET A 127 -2.48 2.26 32.80
CA MET A 127 -3.36 2.01 31.67
C MET A 127 -3.16 3.06 30.57
N LEU A 128 -3.11 2.59 29.33
CA LEU A 128 -3.09 3.43 28.15
C LEU A 128 -4.50 3.89 27.77
N ASN A 129 -4.58 4.87 26.87
CA ASN A 129 -5.82 5.34 26.27
C ASN A 129 -6.87 5.86 27.27
N SER A 130 -6.42 6.48 28.38
CA SER A 130 -7.30 7.26 29.25
C SER A 130 -7.73 8.53 28.53
N CYS A 131 -9.03 8.83 28.51
CA CYS A 131 -9.51 10.09 27.96
C CYS A 131 -9.02 11.27 28.81
N SER A 132 -8.39 12.25 28.18
CA SER A 132 -7.89 13.45 28.86
C SER A 132 -8.97 14.32 29.50
N ILE A 133 -10.25 14.13 29.15
CA ILE A 133 -11.38 14.94 29.62
C ILE A 133 -12.19 14.20 30.69
N CYS A 134 -12.64 12.96 30.43
CA CYS A 134 -13.45 12.22 31.39
C CYS A 134 -12.65 11.23 32.26
N HIS A 135 -11.34 11.08 32.00
CA HIS A 135 -10.40 10.21 32.71
C HIS A 135 -10.71 8.70 32.68
N ASN A 136 -11.81 8.29 32.03
CA ASN A 136 -12.15 6.90 31.81
C ASN A 136 -11.33 6.30 30.66
N THR A 137 -11.05 5.00 30.75
CA THR A 137 -10.40 4.23 29.68
C THR A 137 -11.29 4.15 28.45
N VAL A 138 -10.74 4.52 27.30
CA VAL A 138 -11.43 4.38 26.00
C VAL A 138 -11.38 2.91 25.56
N LYS A 139 -12.56 2.29 25.42
CA LYS A 139 -12.69 0.88 24.98
C LYS A 139 -12.97 0.73 23.47
N GLY A 140 -12.81 1.80 22.70
CA GLY A 140 -13.10 1.84 21.27
C GLY A 140 -12.22 2.85 20.57
N LEU A 141 -12.80 3.67 19.70
CA LEU A 141 -12.06 4.67 18.93
C LEU A 141 -11.41 5.71 19.86
N TYR A 142 -10.08 5.65 19.93
CA TYR A 142 -9.23 6.60 20.64
C TYR A 142 -8.58 7.53 19.63
N THR A 143 -8.83 8.83 19.77
CA THR A 143 -8.19 9.87 18.95
C THR A 143 -7.14 10.58 19.77
N TRP A 144 -5.93 10.72 19.24
CA TRP A 144 -4.81 11.36 19.93
C TRP A 144 -4.02 12.30 19.03
N CYS A 145 -3.29 13.23 19.64
CA CYS A 145 -2.35 14.08 18.94
C CYS A 145 -1.02 13.35 18.73
N GLN A 146 -0.52 13.30 17.48
CA GLN A 146 0.78 12.67 17.18
C GLN A 146 1.98 13.38 17.84
N GLY A 147 1.85 14.68 18.17
CA GLY A 147 2.91 15.45 18.83
C GLY A 147 2.99 15.21 20.35
N CYS A 148 1.86 15.28 21.06
CA CYS A 148 1.84 15.15 22.53
C CYS A 148 1.25 13.82 23.03
N SER A 149 0.88 12.87 22.16
CA SER A 149 0.36 11.54 22.53
C SER A 149 -0.87 11.50 23.45
N HIS A 150 -1.43 12.65 23.83
CA HIS A 150 -2.66 12.78 24.62
C HIS A 150 -3.88 12.70 23.71
N GLY A 151 -4.99 12.24 24.26
CA GLY A 151 -6.18 11.93 23.48
C GLY A 151 -7.33 11.45 24.33
N GLY A 152 -8.34 10.90 23.67
CA GLY A 152 -9.52 10.40 24.35
C GLY A 152 -10.61 9.92 23.42
N HIS A 153 -11.83 9.87 23.95
CA HIS A 153 -13.02 9.53 23.19
C HIS A 153 -13.20 10.55 22.06
N LEU A 154 -13.48 10.08 20.84
CA LEU A 154 -13.71 10.94 19.66
C LEU A 154 -14.67 12.10 19.97
N ALA A 155 -15.80 11.83 20.65
CA ALA A 155 -16.78 12.85 20.99
C ALA A 155 -16.21 13.96 21.88
N HIS A 156 -15.54 13.62 22.98
CA HIS A 156 -14.94 14.62 23.88
C HIS A 156 -13.81 15.40 23.21
N MET A 157 -12.97 14.72 22.43
CA MET A 157 -11.88 15.40 21.73
C MET A 157 -12.43 16.34 20.67
N LYS A 158 -13.42 15.92 19.89
CA LYS A 158 -14.09 16.76 18.89
C LYS A 158 -14.70 17.99 19.55
N GLU A 159 -15.48 17.84 20.63
CA GLU A 159 -16.09 18.95 21.36
C GLU A 159 -15.06 19.94 21.91
N TRP A 160 -13.97 19.44 22.51
CA TRP A 160 -12.90 20.29 23.05
C TRP A 160 -12.24 21.13 21.96
N PHE A 161 -11.92 20.52 20.81
CA PHE A 161 -11.22 21.18 19.71
C PHE A 161 -12.12 22.05 18.82
N LEU A 162 -13.42 22.11 19.06
CA LEU A 162 -14.30 23.11 18.43
C LEU A 162 -14.01 24.54 18.93
N VAL A 163 -13.56 24.67 20.18
CA VAL A 163 -13.37 25.98 20.83
C VAL A 163 -11.96 26.20 21.40
N ASN A 164 -11.15 25.16 21.48
CA ASN A 164 -9.77 25.23 21.96
C ASN A 164 -8.81 24.66 20.90
N ASN A 165 -7.58 25.15 20.86
CA ASN A 165 -6.51 24.53 20.08
C ASN A 165 -5.45 23.86 20.96
N GLU A 166 -5.49 24.08 22.27
CA GLU A 166 -4.53 23.51 23.21
C GLU A 166 -4.96 22.13 23.74
N CYS A 167 -3.98 21.32 24.14
CA CYS A 167 -4.22 20.00 24.70
C CYS A 167 -5.02 20.08 26.03
N PRO A 168 -6.10 19.29 26.21
CA PRO A 168 -6.92 19.30 27.42
C PRO A 168 -6.17 18.85 28.69
N THR A 169 -5.00 18.22 28.56
CA THR A 169 -4.15 17.87 29.71
C THR A 169 -3.37 19.05 30.28
N GLY A 170 -3.37 20.21 29.59
CA GLY A 170 -2.55 21.36 29.99
C GLY A 170 -1.06 21.19 29.71
N CYS A 171 -0.67 20.28 28.81
CA CYS A 171 0.75 20.04 28.50
C CYS A 171 1.41 21.15 27.64
N GLY A 172 0.69 22.23 27.32
CA GLY A 172 1.18 23.36 26.51
C GLY A 172 1.33 23.07 25.01
N HIS A 173 0.85 21.93 24.52
CA HIS A 173 0.91 21.60 23.10
C HIS A 173 -0.34 22.09 22.36
N ASN A 174 -0.14 22.85 21.28
CA ASN A 174 -1.19 23.29 20.37
C ASN A 174 -1.54 22.13 19.43
N CYS A 175 -2.54 21.34 19.79
CA CYS A 175 -2.91 20.13 19.10
C CYS A 175 -3.92 20.45 18.01
N SER A 176 -3.53 20.30 16.75
CA SER A 176 -4.50 20.23 15.66
C SER A 176 -5.08 18.82 15.61
N ILE A 177 -6.40 18.70 15.77
CA ILE A 177 -7.10 17.53 15.23
C ILE A 177 -7.69 17.98 13.90
N ALA A 178 -7.05 17.58 12.79
CA ALA A 178 -7.68 17.65 11.49
C ALA A 178 -8.79 16.58 11.47
N ILE A 179 -10.01 16.98 11.83
CA ILE A 179 -11.21 16.19 11.58
C ILE A 179 -11.84 16.82 10.33
N GLU A 180 -11.42 16.38 9.14
CA GLU A 180 -12.18 16.60 7.91
C GLU A 180 -13.36 15.61 7.85
#